data_AF-A0A2S8Z4I7-F1
#
_entry.id   AF-A0A2S8Z4I7-F1
#
_cell.length_a   1.000
_cell.length_b   1.000
_cell.length_c   1.000
_cell.angle_alpha   90.00
_cell.angle_beta   90.00
_cell.angle_gamma   90.00
#
_symmetry.space_group_name_H-M   'P 1'
#
loop_
_entity.id
_entity.type
_entity.pdbx_description
1 polymer ?
#
loop_
_entity_poly.entity_id
_entity_poly.type
_entity_poly.pdbx_seq_one_letter_code
_entity_poly.pdbx_strand_id
1 'polypeptide(L)'
;MLPHIASLLDPIQLLGALLSLPLVSLILAAIIAVGIAVSPRGAARRRSRVRLTPSASTAVSARYTPEHRALGIAAIAVIVIFAAENLITGYVLGMFGVSLNGVVGWWRYATPVFTASVGVAILLAMIATRGSTPPERPVVSARRTWLTFSSRVGSVGTALALLALTTTTLLAGLASSNLNGGPYVYLEIDVPNETIDPIRPWFYGWAYGIPVLICTAALIAVVVAALQANSARAFLRPETVVAEQRERRDIASGISRLAASAALLALAGALRFIAEGGSIAGLTVGSDGRSDTYDAFWRYGELAAIGGWVAPALEITGFVILFLVTAQLAQGSESTAPAPRTAESRAAQ
;
A
#
# COMPACT_ATOMS: atom_id res chain seq x y z
N MET A 1 32.07 13.03 28.57
CA MET A 1 30.91 12.12 28.66
C MET A 1 29.56 12.84 28.80
N LEU A 2 29.43 14.11 28.40
CA LEU A 2 28.16 14.87 28.38
C LEU A 2 27.62 15.33 26.99
N PRO A 3 28.30 15.13 25.82
CA PRO A 3 27.72 15.57 24.54
C PRO A 3 26.69 14.58 23.94
N HIS A 4 26.57 13.35 24.45
CA HIS A 4 25.63 12.34 23.91
C HIS A 4 24.19 12.47 24.42
N ILE A 5 23.93 13.21 25.50
CA ILE A 5 22.56 13.41 26.03
C ILE A 5 21.88 14.58 25.30
N ALA A 6 22.64 15.59 24.86
CA ALA A 6 22.11 16.71 24.11
C ALA A 6 21.65 16.33 22.69
N SER A 7 22.30 15.34 22.05
CA SER A 7 21.85 14.79 20.75
C SER A 7 20.57 13.96 20.85
N LEU A 8 20.24 13.40 22.02
CA LEU A 8 18.99 12.67 22.26
C LEU A 8 17.77 13.59 22.39
N LEU A 9 17.96 14.90 22.49
CA LEU A 9 16.89 15.90 22.63
C LEU A 9 16.68 16.76 21.38
N ASP A 10 17.35 16.44 20.26
CA ASP A 10 17.04 17.09 18.99
C ASP A 10 15.64 16.64 18.53
N PRO A 11 14.63 17.52 18.49
CA PRO A 11 13.26 17.15 18.16
C PRO A 11 13.15 16.51 16.79
N ILE A 12 14.05 16.85 15.87
CA ILE A 12 14.08 16.33 14.50
C ILE A 12 14.57 14.87 14.50
N GLN A 13 15.57 14.54 15.32
CA GLN A 13 16.07 13.16 15.45
C GLN A 13 15.06 12.28 16.19
N LEU A 14 14.40 12.81 17.23
CA LEU A 14 13.29 12.14 17.92
C LEU A 14 12.12 11.88 16.98
N LEU A 15 11.74 12.85 16.15
CA LEU A 15 10.70 12.68 15.15
C LEU A 15 11.08 11.63 14.11
N GLY A 16 12.33 11.66 13.62
CA GLY A 16 12.86 10.65 12.69
C GLY A 16 12.85 9.24 13.29
N ALA A 17 13.26 9.10 14.56
CA ALA A 17 13.24 7.84 15.29
C ALA A 17 11.83 7.33 15.62
N LEU A 18 10.87 8.23 15.85
CA LEU A 18 9.47 7.84 16.01
C LEU A 18 8.86 7.40 14.67
N LEU A 19 9.14 8.12 13.58
CA LEU A 19 8.66 7.81 12.24
C LEU A 19 9.37 6.62 11.58
N SER A 20 10.50 6.15 12.13
CA SER A 20 11.13 4.91 11.69
C SER A 20 10.34 3.68 12.12
N LEU A 21 9.47 3.80 13.14
CA LEU A 21 8.58 2.74 13.59
C LEU A 21 7.30 2.70 12.71
N PRO A 22 7.07 1.62 11.95
CA PRO A 22 5.88 1.51 11.08
C PRO A 22 4.55 1.63 11.84
N LEU A 23 4.54 1.30 13.14
CA LEU A 23 3.37 1.45 14.01
C LEU A 23 2.98 2.92 14.24
N VAL A 24 3.95 3.83 14.31
CA VAL A 24 3.67 5.27 14.47
C VAL A 24 3.05 5.81 13.18
N SER A 25 3.58 5.42 12.01
CA SER A 25 2.96 5.73 10.71
C SER A 25 1.52 5.23 10.63
N LEU A 26 1.25 4.02 11.11
CA LEU A 26 -0.09 3.42 11.13
C LEU A 26 -1.06 4.22 12.03
N ILE A 27 -0.65 4.57 13.25
CA ILE A 27 -1.48 5.35 14.18
C ILE A 27 -1.78 6.74 13.61
N LEU A 28 -0.77 7.42 13.09
CA LEU A 28 -0.94 8.74 12.48
C LEU A 28 -1.87 8.69 11.26
N ALA A 29 -1.72 7.67 10.42
CA ALA A 29 -2.61 7.42 9.29
C ALA A 29 -4.06 7.17 9.72
N ALA A 30 -4.28 6.45 10.81
CA ALA A 30 -5.61 6.22 11.36
C ALA A 30 -6.26 7.55 11.82
N ILE A 31 -5.51 8.40 12.53
CA ILE A 31 -5.98 9.73 12.96
C ILE A 31 -6.35 10.60 11.75
N ILE A 32 -5.49 10.65 10.73
CA ILE A 32 -5.74 11.41 9.50
C ILE A 32 -6.97 10.87 8.77
N ALA A 33 -7.10 9.55 8.65
CA ALA A 33 -8.24 8.93 7.98
C ALA A 33 -9.57 9.23 8.69
N VAL A 34 -9.59 9.19 10.03
CA VAL A 34 -10.76 9.59 10.83
C VAL A 34 -11.08 11.06 10.61
N GLY A 35 -10.09 11.95 10.63
CA GLY A 35 -10.27 13.38 10.37
C GLY A 35 -10.87 13.65 8.98
N ILE A 36 -10.40 12.95 7.95
CA ILE A 36 -10.95 13.05 6.59
C ILE A 36 -12.39 12.52 6.55
N ALA A 37 -12.66 11.39 7.20
CA ALA A 37 -13.98 10.74 7.20
C ALA A 37 -15.05 11.59 7.91
N VAL A 38 -14.70 12.27 9.00
CA VAL A 38 -15.60 13.13 9.80
C VAL A 38 -15.75 14.53 9.20
N SER A 39 -14.89 14.92 8.24
CA SER A 39 -14.90 16.26 7.68
C SER A 39 -16.25 16.64 7.01
N PRO A 40 -16.77 17.86 7.24
CA PRO A 40 -18.05 18.30 6.69
C PRO A 40 -18.05 18.37 5.15
N ARG A 41 -16.88 18.56 4.53
CA ARG A 41 -16.70 18.48 3.07
C ARG A 41 -16.87 17.05 2.56
N GLY A 42 -16.44 16.05 3.32
CA GLY A 42 -16.72 14.64 3.06
C GLY A 42 -18.22 14.36 3.12
N ALA A 43 -18.90 14.84 4.17
CA ALA A 43 -20.35 14.72 4.34
C ALA A 43 -21.16 15.41 3.22
N ALA A 44 -20.74 16.58 2.76
CA ALA A 44 -21.39 17.31 1.66
C ALA A 44 -21.29 16.59 0.31
N ARG A 45 -20.08 16.09 -0.05
CA ARG A 45 -19.89 15.24 -1.24
C ARG A 45 -20.68 13.93 -1.16
N ARG A 46 -20.92 13.43 0.06
CA ARG A 46 -21.75 12.24 0.35
C ARG A 46 -23.26 12.50 0.26
N ARG A 47 -23.76 13.69 0.61
CA ARG A 47 -25.18 14.04 0.48
C ARG A 47 -25.60 14.32 -0.97
N SER A 48 -24.74 14.94 -1.76
CA SER A 48 -25.00 15.17 -3.20
C SER A 48 -25.14 13.88 -4.01
N ARG A 49 -24.71 12.75 -3.45
CA ARG A 49 -24.75 11.41 -4.03
C ARG A 49 -26.13 10.72 -3.92
N VAL A 50 -27.11 11.28 -3.20
CA VAL A 50 -28.41 10.62 -2.91
C VAL A 50 -29.54 11.00 -3.90
N ARG A 51 -29.24 11.74 -4.99
CA ARG A 51 -30.25 12.12 -6.01
C ARG A 51 -30.61 11.02 -7.02
N LEU A 52 -30.85 9.80 -6.57
CA LEU A 52 -31.48 8.74 -7.37
C LEU A 52 -32.71 8.23 -6.62
N THR A 53 -33.72 7.77 -7.36
CA THR A 53 -34.95 7.21 -6.77
C THR A 53 -34.59 6.11 -5.75
N PRO A 54 -35.01 6.24 -4.47
CA PRO A 54 -34.44 5.45 -3.37
C PRO A 54 -34.55 3.93 -3.55
N SER A 55 -35.64 3.43 -4.14
CA SER A 55 -35.90 2.00 -4.28
C SER A 55 -34.96 1.30 -5.27
N ALA A 56 -34.74 1.89 -6.46
CA ALA A 56 -33.85 1.35 -7.49
C ALA A 56 -32.38 1.44 -7.08
N SER A 57 -31.98 2.49 -6.36
CA SER A 57 -30.62 2.62 -5.83
C SER A 57 -30.30 1.54 -4.80
N THR A 58 -31.25 1.21 -3.93
CA THR A 58 -31.02 0.25 -2.83
C THR A 58 -30.84 -1.18 -3.34
N ALA A 59 -31.66 -1.60 -4.31
CA ALA A 59 -31.53 -2.93 -4.93
C ALA A 59 -30.21 -3.09 -5.71
N VAL A 60 -29.75 -2.03 -6.38
CA VAL A 60 -28.47 -2.03 -7.09
C VAL A 60 -27.30 -2.08 -6.11
N SER A 61 -27.30 -1.27 -5.06
CA SER A 61 -26.22 -1.29 -4.06
C SER A 61 -26.16 -2.62 -3.30
N ALA A 62 -27.30 -3.25 -2.99
CA ALA A 62 -27.34 -4.58 -2.38
C ALA A 62 -26.62 -5.65 -3.22
N ARG A 63 -26.72 -5.55 -4.56
CA ARG A 63 -26.06 -6.47 -5.49
C ARG A 63 -24.53 -6.35 -5.48
N TYR A 64 -23.99 -5.13 -5.38
CA TYR A 64 -22.54 -4.86 -5.40
C TYR A 64 -21.90 -4.80 -3.99
N THR A 65 -22.72 -4.92 -2.94
CA THR A 65 -22.28 -5.01 -1.55
C THR A 65 -21.20 -6.07 -1.30
N PRO A 66 -21.28 -7.31 -1.84
CA PRO A 66 -20.24 -8.30 -1.60
C PRO A 66 -18.89 -7.92 -2.23
N GLU A 67 -18.85 -7.24 -3.38
CA GLU A 67 -17.61 -6.73 -3.97
C GLU A 67 -16.98 -5.62 -3.12
N HIS A 68 -17.78 -4.69 -2.60
CA HIS A 68 -17.30 -3.67 -1.66
C HIS A 68 -16.78 -4.29 -0.37
N ARG A 69 -17.47 -5.33 0.13
CA ARG A 69 -17.03 -6.13 1.29
C ARG A 69 -15.67 -6.78 1.03
N ALA A 70 -15.50 -7.43 -0.11
CA ALA A 70 -14.24 -8.05 -0.49
C ALA A 70 -13.10 -7.03 -0.56
N LEU A 71 -13.33 -5.85 -1.15
CA LEU A 71 -12.32 -4.79 -1.23
C LEU A 71 -11.88 -4.28 0.15
N GLY A 72 -12.84 -4.03 1.04
CA GLY A 72 -12.48 -3.57 2.38
C GLY A 72 -11.83 -4.67 3.24
N ILE A 73 -12.27 -5.93 3.10
CA ILE A 73 -11.60 -7.07 3.77
C ILE A 73 -10.16 -7.20 3.26
N ALA A 74 -9.94 -7.08 1.95
CA ALA A 74 -8.60 -7.08 1.37
C ALA A 74 -7.73 -5.94 1.91
N ALA A 75 -8.30 -4.73 2.05
CA ALA A 75 -7.59 -3.60 2.64
C ALA A 75 -7.23 -3.84 4.12
N ILE A 76 -8.15 -4.41 4.91
CA ILE A 76 -7.87 -4.81 6.31
C ILE A 76 -6.77 -5.86 6.35
N ALA A 77 -6.82 -6.87 5.47
CA ALA A 77 -5.81 -7.92 5.40
C ALA A 77 -4.42 -7.35 5.12
N VAL A 78 -4.29 -6.41 4.18
CA VAL A 78 -3.01 -5.71 3.91
C VAL A 78 -2.50 -5.00 5.17
N ILE A 79 -3.37 -4.26 5.88
CA ILE A 79 -2.98 -3.56 7.12
C ILE A 79 -2.50 -4.55 8.18
N VAL A 80 -3.31 -5.57 8.47
CA VAL A 80 -3.06 -6.52 9.57
C VAL A 80 -1.83 -7.35 9.29
N ILE A 81 -1.69 -7.91 8.09
CA ILE A 81 -0.54 -8.75 7.72
C ILE A 81 0.74 -7.90 7.73
N PHE A 82 0.70 -6.68 7.18
CA PHE A 82 1.87 -5.79 7.22
C PHE A 82 2.26 -5.42 8.66
N ALA A 83 1.30 -5.07 9.51
CA ALA A 83 1.56 -4.73 10.91
C ALA A 83 2.09 -5.94 11.70
N ALA A 84 1.50 -7.11 11.52
CA ALA A 84 1.93 -8.35 12.15
C ALA A 84 3.35 -8.71 11.74
N GLU A 85 3.69 -8.63 10.46
CA GLU A 85 5.04 -8.90 9.96
C GLU A 85 6.06 -7.96 10.62
N ASN A 86 5.79 -6.65 10.63
CA ASN A 86 6.71 -5.68 11.24
C ASN A 86 6.86 -5.88 12.75
N LEU A 87 5.80 -6.29 13.46
CA LEU A 87 5.87 -6.60 14.89
C LEU A 87 6.67 -7.88 15.15
N ILE A 88 6.42 -8.92 14.36
CA ILE A 88 7.07 -10.23 14.53
C ILE A 88 8.56 -10.12 14.22
N THR A 89 8.92 -9.55 13.06
CA THR A 89 10.34 -9.42 12.69
C THR A 89 11.06 -8.39 13.55
N GLY A 90 10.41 -7.27 13.89
CA GLY A 90 11.04 -6.17 14.62
C GLY A 90 11.22 -6.42 16.11
N TYR A 91 10.30 -7.15 16.74
CA TYR A 91 10.28 -7.28 18.21
C TYR A 91 10.28 -8.74 18.68
N VAL A 92 9.43 -9.59 18.10
CA VAL A 92 9.21 -10.95 18.62
C VAL A 92 10.46 -11.81 18.39
N LEU A 93 10.99 -11.84 17.17
CA LEU A 93 12.16 -12.66 16.86
C LEU A 93 13.43 -12.19 17.59
N GLY A 94 13.61 -10.87 17.74
CA GLY A 94 14.70 -10.30 18.55
C GLY A 94 14.58 -10.66 20.04
N MET A 95 13.37 -10.66 20.60
CA MET A 95 13.10 -11.02 22.00
C MET A 95 13.35 -12.50 22.29
N PHE A 96 13.07 -13.39 21.33
CA PHE A 96 13.32 -14.83 21.46
C PHE A 96 14.77 -15.24 21.10
N GLY A 97 15.68 -14.28 20.86
CA GLY A 97 17.07 -14.57 20.49
C GLY A 97 17.23 -15.22 19.11
N VAL A 98 16.17 -15.24 18.29
CA VAL A 98 16.19 -15.74 16.92
C VAL A 98 16.66 -14.60 16.03
N SER A 99 17.97 -14.46 15.89
CA SER A 99 18.53 -13.50 14.95
C SER A 99 18.34 -14.02 13.53
N LEU A 100 17.58 -13.30 12.71
CA LEU A 100 17.54 -13.47 11.26
C LEU A 100 18.83 -12.99 10.56
N ASN A 101 19.93 -12.84 11.32
CA ASN A 101 21.22 -12.39 10.80
C ASN A 101 21.70 -13.42 9.77
N GLY A 102 21.75 -13.02 8.50
CA GLY A 102 22.11 -13.91 7.39
C GLY A 102 20.92 -14.46 6.59
N VAL A 103 19.67 -14.26 7.01
CA VAL A 103 18.48 -14.67 6.26
C VAL A 103 17.95 -13.50 5.42
N VAL A 104 17.82 -13.71 4.11
CA VAL A 104 17.23 -12.73 3.19
C VAL A 104 15.73 -12.65 3.43
N GLY A 105 15.31 -11.68 4.24
CA GLY A 105 13.91 -11.39 4.57
C GLY A 105 13.11 -10.75 3.42
N TRP A 106 13.17 -11.30 2.21
CA TRP A 106 12.51 -10.76 1.00
C TRP A 106 11.00 -10.60 1.16
N TRP A 107 10.37 -11.46 1.96
CA TRP A 107 8.95 -11.43 2.20
C TRP A 107 8.50 -10.13 2.90
N ARG A 108 9.36 -9.47 3.69
CA ARG A 108 9.01 -8.20 4.36
C ARG A 108 8.61 -7.10 3.38
N TYR A 109 9.21 -7.11 2.18
CA TYR A 109 8.95 -6.11 1.14
C TYR A 109 7.89 -6.59 0.13
N ALA A 110 7.83 -7.89 -0.14
CA ALA A 110 6.88 -8.47 -1.09
C ALA A 110 5.47 -8.63 -0.53
N THR A 111 5.34 -8.86 0.78
CA THR A 111 4.07 -9.13 1.48
C THR A 111 2.95 -8.15 1.17
N PRO A 112 3.09 -6.82 1.30
CA PRO A 112 1.98 -5.89 1.04
C PRO A 112 1.46 -6.00 -0.40
N VAL A 113 2.35 -6.15 -1.37
CA VAL A 113 2.01 -6.32 -2.80
C VAL A 113 1.33 -7.67 -3.02
N PHE A 114 1.89 -8.75 -2.46
CA PHE A 114 1.34 -10.09 -2.55
C PHE A 114 -0.07 -10.18 -1.95
N THR A 115 -0.28 -9.67 -0.74
CA THR A 115 -1.59 -9.65 -0.08
C THR A 115 -2.62 -8.88 -0.89
N ALA A 116 -2.24 -7.72 -1.45
CA ALA A 116 -3.12 -6.95 -2.33
C ALA A 116 -3.44 -7.74 -3.62
N SER A 117 -2.47 -8.41 -4.23
CA SER A 117 -2.68 -9.26 -5.41
C SER A 117 -3.69 -10.37 -5.12
N VAL A 118 -3.56 -11.08 -4.00
CA VAL A 118 -4.50 -12.12 -3.59
C VAL A 118 -5.90 -11.54 -3.37
N GLY A 119 -6.00 -10.41 -2.67
CA GLY A 119 -7.28 -9.72 -2.44
C GLY A 119 -8.00 -9.32 -3.74
N VAL A 120 -7.25 -8.75 -4.70
CA VAL A 120 -7.79 -8.39 -6.03
C VAL A 120 -8.12 -9.63 -6.85
N ALA A 121 -7.33 -10.70 -6.76
CA ALA A 121 -7.62 -11.97 -7.45
C ALA A 121 -8.91 -12.61 -6.95
N ILE A 122 -9.16 -12.59 -5.63
CA ILE A 122 -10.42 -13.07 -5.04
C ILE A 122 -11.59 -12.22 -5.56
N LEU A 123 -11.44 -10.89 -5.59
CA LEU A 123 -12.45 -10.01 -6.16
C LEU A 123 -12.70 -10.31 -7.65
N LEU A 124 -11.64 -10.52 -8.45
CA LEU A 124 -11.75 -10.93 -9.85
C LEU A 124 -12.53 -12.24 -10.00
N ALA A 125 -12.22 -13.25 -9.17
CA ALA A 125 -12.92 -14.53 -9.18
C ALA A 125 -14.41 -14.37 -8.83
N MET A 126 -14.73 -13.55 -7.81
CA MET A 126 -16.11 -13.18 -7.50
C MET A 126 -16.77 -12.47 -8.68
N ILE A 127 -16.02 -11.59 -9.36
CA ILE A 127 -16.53 -10.81 -10.47
C ILE A 127 -16.89 -11.70 -11.66
N ALA A 128 -16.02 -12.64 -11.98
CA ALA A 128 -16.16 -13.59 -13.08
C ALA A 128 -17.26 -14.63 -12.81
N THR A 129 -17.40 -15.11 -11.57
CA THR A 129 -18.40 -16.13 -11.21
C THR A 129 -19.80 -15.55 -11.05
N ARG A 130 -19.94 -14.33 -10.51
CA ARG A 130 -21.25 -13.69 -10.25
C ARG A 130 -21.69 -12.67 -11.30
N GLY A 131 -20.78 -12.23 -12.17
CA GLY A 131 -21.00 -11.14 -13.13
C GLY A 131 -21.77 -11.52 -14.39
N SER A 132 -22.07 -12.81 -14.59
CA SER A 132 -22.61 -13.36 -15.83
C SER A 132 -24.13 -13.39 -15.91
N THR A 133 -24.85 -12.71 -15.02
CA THR A 133 -26.31 -12.66 -15.08
C THR A 133 -26.75 -11.99 -16.38
N PRO A 134 -27.59 -12.63 -17.21
CA PRO A 134 -28.09 -12.02 -18.43
C PRO A 134 -28.86 -10.73 -18.13
N PRO A 135 -28.83 -9.75 -19.05
CA PRO A 135 -29.60 -8.52 -18.89
C PRO A 135 -31.09 -8.84 -18.81
N GLU A 136 -31.80 -8.23 -17.86
CA GLU A 136 -33.24 -8.43 -17.70
C GLU A 136 -34.03 -7.69 -18.78
N ARG A 137 -33.45 -6.61 -19.33
CA ARG A 137 -33.95 -5.89 -20.51
C ARG A 137 -32.79 -5.51 -21.42
N PRO A 138 -32.98 -5.50 -22.76
CA PRO A 138 -31.93 -5.09 -23.68
C PRO A 138 -31.51 -3.64 -23.43
N VAL A 139 -30.22 -3.43 -23.20
CA VAL A 139 -29.62 -2.10 -23.01
C VAL A 139 -28.64 -1.85 -24.15
N VAL A 140 -28.95 -0.90 -25.02
CA VAL A 140 -28.01 -0.42 -26.04
C VAL A 140 -27.02 0.53 -25.35
N SER A 141 -25.77 0.09 -25.25
CA SER A 141 -24.67 0.85 -24.63
C SER A 141 -23.58 1.10 -25.66
N ALA A 142 -23.01 2.30 -25.68
CA ALA A 142 -21.78 2.60 -26.42
C ALA A 142 -20.63 1.65 -25.98
N ARG A 143 -19.59 1.53 -26.82
CA ARG A 143 -18.39 0.72 -26.56
C ARG A 143 -17.70 1.22 -25.29
N ARG A 144 -17.66 0.39 -24.24
CA ARG A 144 -17.09 0.73 -22.92
C ARG A 144 -15.66 0.21 -22.84
N THR A 145 -14.77 0.98 -22.21
CA THR A 145 -13.42 0.52 -21.83
C THR A 145 -13.25 0.67 -20.32
N TRP A 146 -12.34 -0.10 -19.73
CA TRP A 146 -11.93 0.03 -18.32
C TRP A 146 -11.61 1.48 -17.88
N LEU A 147 -11.07 2.31 -18.78
CA LEU A 147 -10.82 3.73 -18.54
C LEU A 147 -12.09 4.57 -18.32
N THR A 148 -13.25 4.13 -18.81
CA THR A 148 -14.54 4.82 -18.60
C THR A 148 -14.97 4.79 -17.12
N PHE A 149 -14.51 3.79 -16.37
CA PHE A 149 -14.87 3.57 -14.98
C PHE A 149 -13.78 3.93 -13.99
N SER A 150 -12.54 4.17 -14.45
CA SER A 150 -11.47 4.58 -13.57
C SER A 150 -11.40 6.10 -13.39
N SER A 151 -11.08 6.55 -12.18
CA SER A 151 -10.76 7.95 -11.93
C SER A 151 -9.40 8.28 -12.55
N ARG A 152 -9.30 9.33 -13.37
CA ARG A 152 -8.03 9.75 -13.99
C ARG A 152 -6.93 9.99 -12.94
N VAL A 153 -7.28 10.72 -11.87
CA VAL A 153 -6.34 11.02 -10.78
C VAL A 153 -5.94 9.74 -10.04
N GLY A 154 -6.90 8.83 -9.82
CA GLY A 154 -6.64 7.53 -9.19
C GLY A 154 -5.71 6.66 -10.02
N SER A 155 -6.01 6.48 -11.31
CA SER A 155 -5.17 5.71 -12.24
C SER A 155 -3.76 6.26 -12.35
N VAL A 156 -3.61 7.58 -12.48
CA VAL A 156 -2.29 8.22 -12.60
C VAL A 156 -1.51 8.04 -11.30
N GLY A 157 -2.14 8.25 -10.14
CA GLY A 157 -1.50 8.02 -8.84
C GLY A 157 -1.05 6.57 -8.66
N THR A 158 -1.90 5.59 -9.02
CA THR A 158 -1.53 4.16 -8.98
C THR A 158 -0.39 3.83 -9.94
N ALA A 159 -0.45 4.35 -11.17
CA ALA A 159 0.60 4.12 -12.17
C ALA A 159 1.94 4.71 -11.72
N LEU A 160 1.94 5.91 -11.16
CA LEU A 160 3.13 6.55 -10.60
C LEU A 160 3.69 5.76 -9.41
N ALA A 161 2.85 5.28 -8.50
CA ALA A 161 3.29 4.48 -7.36
C ALA A 161 3.93 3.15 -7.79
N LEU A 162 3.31 2.45 -8.76
CA LEU A 162 3.86 1.22 -9.32
C LEU A 162 5.16 1.47 -10.09
N LEU A 163 5.22 2.55 -10.89
CA LEU A 163 6.42 2.92 -11.62
C LEU A 163 7.56 3.32 -10.67
N ALA A 164 7.27 4.06 -9.62
CA ALA A 164 8.25 4.41 -8.59
C ALA A 164 8.78 3.16 -7.88
N LEU A 165 7.91 2.21 -7.53
CA LEU A 165 8.31 0.93 -6.95
C LEU A 165 9.22 0.13 -7.90
N THR A 166 8.81 -0.05 -9.15
CA THR A 166 9.57 -0.86 -10.12
C THR A 166 10.91 -0.22 -10.44
N THR A 167 10.94 1.09 -10.71
CA THR A 167 12.18 1.82 -11.01
C THR A 167 13.15 1.79 -9.83
N THR A 168 12.68 2.07 -8.62
CA THR A 168 13.52 1.98 -7.41
C THR A 168 14.07 0.57 -7.22
N THR A 169 13.24 -0.46 -7.43
CA THR A 169 13.64 -1.86 -7.27
C THR A 169 14.68 -2.27 -8.32
N LEU A 170 14.51 -1.84 -9.57
CA LEU A 170 15.48 -2.11 -10.65
C LEU A 170 16.80 -1.39 -10.40
N LEU A 171 16.77 -0.09 -10.05
CA LEU A 171 17.98 0.69 -9.77
C LEU A 171 18.76 0.12 -8.58
N ALA A 172 18.06 -0.26 -7.51
CA ALA A 172 18.68 -0.89 -6.35
C ALA A 172 19.24 -2.29 -6.67
N GLY A 173 18.52 -3.08 -7.47
CA GLY A 173 19.04 -4.35 -7.99
C GLY A 173 20.32 -4.17 -8.79
N LEU A 174 20.36 -3.19 -9.71
CA LEU A 174 21.55 -2.89 -10.52
C LEU A 174 22.74 -2.37 -9.68
N ALA A 175 22.47 -1.69 -8.57
CA ALA A 175 23.51 -1.22 -7.65
C ALA A 175 24.02 -2.31 -6.70
N SER A 176 23.31 -3.43 -6.58
CA SER A 176 23.68 -4.50 -5.66
C SER A 176 24.76 -5.41 -6.23
N SER A 177 25.63 -5.90 -5.34
CA SER A 177 26.68 -6.87 -5.63
C SER A 177 26.43 -8.20 -4.90
N ASN A 178 27.15 -9.24 -5.33
CA ASN A 178 27.18 -10.53 -4.68
C ASN A 178 28.58 -10.86 -4.16
N LEU A 179 28.64 -11.68 -3.11
CA LEU A 179 29.89 -12.19 -2.58
C LEU A 179 30.02 -13.67 -2.95
N ASN A 180 31.08 -14.06 -3.67
CA ASN A 180 31.43 -15.46 -3.97
C ASN A 180 30.29 -16.29 -4.60
N GLY A 181 29.50 -15.71 -5.50
CA GLY A 181 28.35 -16.39 -6.12
C GLY A 181 27.11 -16.50 -5.24
N GLY A 182 27.10 -15.85 -4.07
CA GLY A 182 25.96 -15.75 -3.18
C GLY A 182 24.84 -14.83 -3.68
N PRO A 183 23.82 -14.56 -2.85
CA PRO A 183 22.71 -13.69 -3.22
C PRO A 183 23.16 -12.23 -3.34
N TYR A 184 22.53 -11.49 -4.24
CA TYR A 184 22.75 -10.05 -4.44
C TYR A 184 22.07 -9.26 -3.32
N VAL A 185 22.80 -9.09 -2.20
CA VAL A 185 22.32 -8.44 -0.96
C VAL A 185 23.30 -7.40 -0.43
N TYR A 186 24.43 -7.19 -1.09
CA TYR A 186 25.46 -6.28 -0.65
C TYR A 186 25.52 -5.05 -1.54
N LEU A 187 26.00 -3.94 -0.99
CA LEU A 187 26.44 -2.78 -1.75
C LEU A 187 27.96 -2.71 -1.62
N GLU A 188 28.68 -2.68 -2.73
CA GLU A 188 30.14 -2.49 -2.70
C GLU A 188 30.46 -1.01 -2.69
N ILE A 189 31.12 -0.56 -1.62
CA ILE A 189 31.64 0.80 -1.48
C ILE A 189 33.16 0.69 -1.44
N ASP A 190 33.79 1.07 -2.55
CA ASP A 190 35.24 1.10 -2.66
C ASP A 190 35.83 2.25 -1.83
N VAL A 191 36.95 1.99 -1.16
CA VAL A 191 37.70 3.04 -0.47
C VAL A 191 38.55 3.78 -1.52
N PRO A 192 38.32 5.09 -1.74
CA PRO A 192 39.05 5.81 -2.76
C PRO A 192 40.55 5.87 -2.44
N ASN A 193 41.38 5.63 -3.45
CA ASN A 193 42.84 5.73 -3.41
C ASN A 193 43.58 4.68 -2.55
N GLU A 194 42.91 3.61 -2.11
CA GLU A 194 43.53 2.54 -1.34
C GLU A 194 43.15 1.15 -1.88
N THR A 195 44.04 0.16 -1.77
CA THR A 195 43.75 -1.25 -2.13
C THR A 195 43.22 -2.04 -0.93
N ILE A 196 42.33 -1.43 -0.15
CA ILE A 196 41.66 -2.05 1.00
C ILE A 196 40.40 -2.77 0.50
N ASP A 197 40.05 -3.88 1.14
CA ASP A 197 38.81 -4.61 0.83
C ASP A 197 37.57 -3.67 0.92
N PRO A 198 36.67 -3.69 -0.08
CA PRO A 198 35.49 -2.81 -0.10
C PRO A 198 34.57 -3.04 1.10
N ILE A 199 33.91 -1.98 1.55
CA ILE A 199 32.86 -2.08 2.55
C ILE A 199 31.62 -2.70 1.90
N ARG A 200 31.05 -3.73 2.53
CA ARG A 200 29.89 -4.48 2.00
C ARG A 200 28.71 -4.48 2.96
N PRO A 201 28.03 -3.34 3.16
CA PRO A 201 26.81 -3.34 3.94
C PRO A 201 25.67 -4.10 3.27
N TRP A 202 24.72 -4.54 4.09
CA TRP A 202 23.47 -5.11 3.61
C TRP A 202 22.66 -4.03 2.87
N PHE A 203 22.14 -4.41 1.71
CA PHE A 203 21.46 -3.52 0.79
C PHE A 203 20.26 -4.20 0.13
N TYR A 204 19.30 -3.38 -0.29
CA TYR A 204 18.12 -3.84 -1.04
C TYR A 204 18.50 -4.21 -2.48
N GLY A 205 19.11 -5.39 -2.65
CA GLY A 205 19.50 -5.93 -3.96
C GLY A 205 18.49 -6.88 -4.61
N TRP A 206 18.91 -7.58 -5.67
CA TRP A 206 18.03 -8.48 -6.44
C TRP A 206 17.38 -9.60 -5.60
N ALA A 207 18.03 -10.04 -4.52
CA ALA A 207 17.45 -11.06 -3.65
C ALA A 207 16.14 -10.60 -2.98
N TYR A 208 15.99 -9.29 -2.76
CA TYR A 208 14.75 -8.66 -2.29
C TYR A 208 13.88 -8.17 -3.47
N GLY A 209 14.52 -7.64 -4.51
CA GLY A 209 13.85 -7.01 -5.64
C GLY A 209 13.10 -7.98 -6.55
N ILE A 210 13.67 -9.16 -6.87
CA ILE A 210 13.02 -10.13 -7.77
C ILE A 210 11.64 -10.55 -7.23
N PRO A 211 11.50 -10.99 -5.96
CA PRO A 211 10.18 -11.32 -5.40
C PRO A 211 9.19 -10.15 -5.46
N VAL A 212 9.65 -8.92 -5.18
CA VAL A 212 8.80 -7.71 -5.26
C VAL A 212 8.34 -7.45 -6.70
N LEU A 213 9.22 -7.59 -7.69
CA LEU A 213 8.88 -7.42 -9.10
C LEU A 213 7.89 -8.48 -9.57
N ILE A 214 8.06 -9.75 -9.18
CA ILE A 214 7.11 -10.83 -9.48
C ILE A 214 5.74 -10.52 -8.89
N CYS A 215 5.69 -10.14 -7.61
CA CYS A 215 4.43 -9.78 -6.95
C CYS A 215 3.77 -8.55 -7.59
N THR A 216 4.58 -7.57 -8.02
CA THR A 216 4.11 -6.35 -8.68
C THR A 216 3.55 -6.65 -10.07
N ALA A 217 4.21 -7.51 -10.85
CA ALA A 217 3.71 -7.97 -12.14
C ALA A 217 2.40 -8.74 -11.99
N ALA A 218 2.31 -9.62 -10.99
CA ALA A 218 1.09 -10.32 -10.65
C ALA A 218 -0.03 -9.34 -10.28
N LEU A 219 0.24 -8.34 -9.42
CA LEU A 219 -0.70 -7.30 -9.03
C LEU A 219 -1.24 -6.55 -10.24
N ILE A 220 -0.36 -6.11 -11.14
CA ILE A 220 -0.74 -5.41 -12.37
C ILE A 220 -1.67 -6.28 -13.20
N ALA A 221 -1.30 -7.55 -13.42
CA ALA A 221 -2.10 -8.48 -14.20
C ALA A 221 -3.51 -8.67 -13.62
N VAL A 222 -3.64 -8.92 -12.30
CA VAL A 222 -4.95 -9.10 -11.68
C VAL A 222 -5.75 -7.81 -11.60
N VAL A 223 -5.12 -6.65 -11.42
CA VAL A 223 -5.80 -5.35 -11.46
C VAL A 223 -6.37 -5.08 -12.85
N VAL A 224 -5.57 -5.25 -13.90
CA VAL A 224 -6.02 -5.08 -15.30
C VAL A 224 -7.17 -6.04 -15.60
N ALA A 225 -7.04 -7.32 -15.24
CA ALA A 225 -8.07 -8.32 -15.44
C ALA A 225 -9.37 -7.98 -14.66
N ALA A 226 -9.27 -7.56 -13.39
CA ALA A 226 -10.41 -7.17 -12.57
C ALA A 226 -11.14 -5.95 -13.13
N LEU A 227 -10.40 -4.93 -13.58
CA LEU A 227 -10.97 -3.74 -14.21
C LEU A 227 -11.64 -4.08 -15.54
N GLN A 228 -11.02 -4.94 -16.35
CA GLN A 228 -11.58 -5.40 -17.60
C GLN A 228 -12.88 -6.19 -17.37
N ALA A 229 -12.86 -7.15 -16.45
CA ALA A 229 -14.03 -7.95 -16.08
C ALA A 229 -15.17 -7.07 -15.53
N ASN A 230 -14.84 -6.07 -14.70
CA ASN A 230 -15.81 -5.11 -14.19
C ASN A 230 -16.46 -4.26 -15.32
N SER A 231 -15.67 -3.88 -16.32
CA SER A 231 -16.15 -3.09 -17.47
C SER A 231 -17.01 -3.91 -18.45
N ALA A 232 -16.72 -5.21 -18.59
CA ALA A 232 -17.39 -6.11 -19.54
C ALA A 232 -18.81 -6.53 -19.11
N ARG A 233 -19.16 -6.41 -17.83
CA ARG A 233 -20.47 -6.80 -17.29
C ARG A 233 -21.63 -6.11 -18.01
N ALA A 234 -22.68 -6.87 -18.34
CA ALA A 234 -23.94 -6.31 -18.85
C ALA A 234 -24.63 -5.45 -17.78
N PHE A 235 -25.36 -4.41 -18.19
CA PHE A 235 -26.28 -3.69 -17.29
C PHE A 235 -27.59 -4.47 -17.18
N LEU A 236 -28.25 -4.44 -16.02
CA LEU A 236 -29.49 -5.20 -15.84
C LEU A 236 -30.67 -4.58 -16.59
N ARG A 237 -30.86 -3.27 -16.41
CA ARG A 237 -31.98 -2.53 -16.98
C ARG A 237 -31.56 -1.11 -17.38
N PRO A 238 -32.21 -0.48 -18.36
CA PRO A 238 -31.92 0.91 -18.75
C PRO A 238 -32.06 1.89 -17.58
N GLU A 239 -33.03 1.66 -16.69
CA GLU A 239 -33.35 2.56 -15.58
C GLU A 239 -32.28 2.52 -14.46
N THR A 240 -31.47 1.45 -14.39
CA THR A 240 -30.43 1.27 -13.37
C THR A 240 -29.03 1.65 -13.84
N VAL A 241 -28.84 2.01 -15.12
CA VAL A 241 -27.51 2.24 -15.72
C VAL A 241 -26.69 3.25 -14.92
N VAL A 242 -27.26 4.39 -14.53
CA VAL A 242 -26.52 5.44 -13.79
C VAL A 242 -26.06 4.96 -12.41
N ALA A 243 -26.91 4.22 -11.70
CA ALA A 243 -26.59 3.64 -10.39
C ALA A 243 -25.50 2.57 -10.53
N GLU A 244 -25.64 1.65 -11.49
CA GLU A 244 -24.64 0.60 -11.74
C GLU A 244 -23.30 1.15 -12.21
N GLN A 245 -23.30 2.14 -13.11
CA GLN A 245 -22.07 2.80 -13.54
C GLN A 245 -21.30 3.38 -12.34
N ARG A 246 -22.02 3.93 -11.37
CA ARG A 246 -21.43 4.52 -10.20
C ARG A 246 -20.84 3.47 -9.25
N GLU A 247 -21.57 2.40 -8.96
CA GLU A 247 -21.04 1.29 -8.16
C GLU A 247 -19.77 0.70 -8.80
N ARG A 248 -19.77 0.54 -10.12
CA ARG A 248 -18.59 0.03 -10.85
C ARG A 248 -17.41 1.00 -10.82
N ARG A 249 -17.65 2.33 -10.84
CA ARG A 249 -16.61 3.35 -10.64
C ARG A 249 -16.03 3.30 -9.23
N ASP A 250 -16.88 3.12 -8.22
CA ASP A 250 -16.45 3.02 -6.83
C ASP A 250 -15.61 1.75 -6.61
N ILE A 251 -16.02 0.59 -7.17
CA ILE A 251 -15.22 -0.65 -7.19
C ILE A 251 -13.88 -0.45 -7.90
N ALA A 252 -13.89 0.11 -9.11
CA ALA A 252 -12.67 0.37 -9.88
C ALA A 252 -11.70 1.28 -9.10
N SER A 253 -12.22 2.34 -8.48
CA SER A 253 -11.43 3.21 -7.62
C SER A 253 -10.89 2.49 -6.39
N GLY A 254 -11.63 1.54 -5.81
CA GLY A 254 -11.18 0.71 -4.69
C GLY A 254 -10.01 -0.19 -5.08
N ILE A 255 -10.10 -0.86 -6.24
CA ILE A 255 -9.01 -1.69 -6.80
C ILE A 255 -7.74 -0.85 -7.00
N SER A 256 -7.86 0.31 -7.66
CA SER A 256 -6.71 1.20 -7.90
C SER A 256 -6.07 1.72 -6.61
N ARG A 257 -6.89 2.06 -5.61
CA ARG A 257 -6.42 2.51 -4.29
C ARG A 257 -5.68 1.41 -3.53
N LEU A 258 -6.22 0.19 -3.53
CA LEU A 258 -5.58 -0.96 -2.90
C LEU A 258 -4.20 -1.25 -3.52
N ALA A 259 -4.13 -1.23 -4.85
CA ALA A 259 -2.86 -1.42 -5.57
C ALA A 259 -1.85 -0.30 -5.29
N ALA A 260 -2.30 0.97 -5.29
CA ALA A 260 -1.44 2.11 -4.97
C ALA A 260 -0.89 2.03 -3.54
N SER A 261 -1.77 1.75 -2.56
CA SER A 261 -1.36 1.60 -1.16
C SER A 261 -0.32 0.51 -0.97
N ALA A 262 -0.54 -0.67 -1.56
CA ALA A 262 0.40 -1.78 -1.46
C ALA A 262 1.77 -1.43 -2.07
N ALA A 263 1.77 -0.75 -3.21
CA ALA A 263 3.00 -0.28 -3.86
C ALA A 263 3.73 0.76 -3.01
N LEU A 264 3.01 1.71 -2.39
CA LEU A 264 3.58 2.72 -1.51
C LEU A 264 4.21 2.10 -0.25
N LEU A 265 3.55 1.12 0.37
CA LEU A 265 4.08 0.41 1.54
C LEU A 265 5.35 -0.37 1.20
N ALA A 266 5.37 -1.07 0.06
CA ALA A 266 6.56 -1.77 -0.40
C ALA A 266 7.72 -0.82 -0.73
N LEU A 267 7.41 0.29 -1.42
CA LEU A 267 8.38 1.31 -1.78
C LEU A 267 9.00 1.97 -0.54
N ALA A 268 8.18 2.29 0.45
CA ALA A 268 8.67 2.86 1.71
C ALA A 268 9.64 1.92 2.43
N GLY A 269 9.31 0.63 2.51
CA GLY A 269 10.19 -0.39 3.07
C GLY A 269 11.52 -0.47 2.32
N ALA A 270 11.48 -0.48 0.98
CA ALA A 270 12.67 -0.50 0.15
C ALA A 270 13.54 0.75 0.37
N LEU A 271 12.94 1.95 0.40
CA LEU A 271 13.66 3.21 0.61
C LEU A 271 14.33 3.28 1.98
N ARG A 272 13.69 2.80 3.05
CA ARG A 272 14.34 2.72 4.37
C ARG A 272 15.57 1.83 4.33
N PHE A 273 15.46 0.64 3.73
CA PHE A 273 16.59 -0.28 3.68
C PHE A 273 17.74 0.24 2.81
N ILE A 274 17.43 0.90 1.69
CA ILE A 274 18.40 1.60 0.85
C ILE A 274 19.09 2.72 1.64
N ALA A 275 18.34 3.50 2.41
CA ALA A 275 18.87 4.58 3.24
C ALA A 275 19.81 4.08 4.33
N GLU A 276 19.45 2.97 5.01
CA GLU A 276 20.30 2.33 6.01
C GLU A 276 21.65 1.91 5.41
N GLY A 277 21.64 1.20 4.28
CA GLY A 277 22.86 0.78 3.59
C GLY A 277 23.69 1.95 3.02
N GLY A 278 23.03 3.01 2.57
CA GLY A 278 23.66 4.20 1.99
C GLY A 278 24.18 5.23 3.00
N SER A 279 23.82 5.10 4.29
CA SER A 279 24.22 6.02 5.37
C SER A 279 25.57 5.71 6.00
N ILE A 280 26.23 4.63 5.56
CA ILE A 280 27.54 4.22 6.06
C ILE A 280 28.61 5.12 5.41
N ALA A 281 29.27 5.90 6.26
CA ALA A 281 30.12 7.03 5.85
C ALA A 281 31.62 6.85 6.15
N GLY A 282 32.04 5.72 6.74
CA GLY A 282 33.45 5.55 7.08
C GLY A 282 33.84 4.15 7.50
N LEU A 283 35.12 3.84 7.27
CA LEU A 283 35.80 2.65 7.77
C LEU A 283 36.93 3.13 8.69
N THR A 284 36.84 2.80 9.98
CA THR A 284 37.95 3.00 10.91
C THR A 284 38.77 1.73 10.96
N VAL A 285 39.97 1.74 10.38
CA VAL A 285 40.91 0.61 10.44
C VAL A 285 41.89 0.89 11.57
N GLY A 286 41.86 0.05 12.61
CA GLY A 286 42.82 0.11 13.70
C GLY A 286 43.99 -0.84 13.45
N SER A 287 45.22 -0.32 13.41
CA SER A 287 46.46 -1.10 13.40
C SER A 287 47.46 -0.48 14.37
N ASP A 288 48.02 -1.30 15.26
CA ASP A 288 49.17 -0.97 16.14
C ASP A 288 49.13 0.43 16.78
N GLY A 289 48.01 0.77 17.42
CA GLY A 289 47.86 2.01 18.20
C GLY A 289 47.60 3.28 17.39
N ARG A 290 47.45 3.18 16.06
CA ARG A 290 47.02 4.26 15.16
C ARG A 290 45.68 3.88 14.52
N SER A 291 44.69 4.77 14.62
CA SER A 291 43.39 4.60 13.97
C SER A 291 43.34 5.51 12.76
N ASP A 292 43.48 4.94 11.57
CA ASP A 292 43.25 5.69 10.34
C ASP A 292 41.77 5.55 9.97
N THR A 293 41.10 6.70 9.87
CA THR A 293 39.69 6.76 9.49
C THR A 293 39.63 7.13 8.03
N TYR A 294 39.08 6.23 7.22
CA TYR A 294 38.86 6.46 5.80
C TYR A 294 37.40 6.82 5.58
N ASP A 295 37.18 7.99 4.98
CA ASP A 295 35.88 8.43 4.51
C ASP A 295 35.53 7.66 3.24
N ALA A 296 34.60 6.72 3.37
CA ALA A 296 34.08 5.92 2.27
C ALA A 296 32.60 6.27 2.10
N PHE A 297 32.30 6.97 1.02
CA PHE A 297 30.94 7.42 0.72
C PHE A 297 30.42 6.74 -0.53
N TRP A 298 29.22 6.15 -0.42
CA TRP A 298 28.51 5.73 -1.62
C TRP A 298 28.08 6.96 -2.42
N ARG A 299 28.38 6.96 -3.73
CA ARG A 299 28.06 8.07 -4.65
C ARG A 299 26.59 8.52 -4.62
N TYR A 300 25.68 7.62 -4.25
CA TYR A 300 24.24 7.90 -4.17
C TYR A 300 23.72 7.96 -2.72
N GLY A 301 24.60 8.05 -1.71
CA GLY A 301 24.24 8.09 -0.29
C GLY A 301 23.31 9.24 0.07
N GLU A 302 23.48 10.42 -0.53
CA GLU A 302 22.56 11.56 -0.32
C GLU A 302 21.15 11.27 -0.83
N LEU A 303 21.01 10.64 -2.00
CA LEU A 303 19.72 10.24 -2.55
C LEU A 303 19.07 9.15 -1.70
N ALA A 304 19.87 8.21 -1.20
CA ALA A 304 19.43 7.18 -0.27
C ALA A 304 18.89 7.79 1.03
N ALA A 305 19.60 8.77 1.60
CA ALA A 305 19.17 9.49 2.79
C ALA A 305 17.84 10.24 2.57
N ILE A 306 17.69 10.94 1.44
CA ILE A 306 16.42 11.59 1.07
C ILE A 306 15.30 10.55 0.96
N GLY A 307 15.58 9.40 0.34
CA GLY A 307 14.65 8.27 0.27
C GLY A 307 14.16 7.81 1.64
N GLY A 308 15.08 7.68 2.60
CA GLY A 308 14.78 7.35 3.99
C GLY A 308 13.84 8.35 4.66
N TRP A 309 14.02 9.65 4.40
CA TRP A 309 13.14 10.72 4.91
C TRP A 309 11.75 10.71 4.27
N VAL A 310 11.64 10.31 3.01
CA VAL A 310 10.36 10.24 2.28
C VAL A 310 9.55 8.99 2.66
N ALA A 311 10.22 7.91 3.07
CA ALA A 311 9.57 6.63 3.37
C ALA A 311 8.39 6.72 4.37
N PRO A 312 8.48 7.42 5.52
CA PRO A 312 7.34 7.54 6.43
C PRO A 312 6.13 8.22 5.79
N ALA A 313 6.34 9.25 4.94
CA ALA A 313 5.26 9.93 4.26
C ALA A 313 4.53 9.00 3.27
N LEU A 314 5.27 8.12 2.58
CA LEU A 314 4.69 7.11 1.70
C LEU A 314 3.90 6.06 2.48
N GLU A 315 4.39 5.60 3.64
CA GLU A 315 3.66 4.68 4.51
C GLU A 315 2.35 5.27 5.01
N ILE A 316 2.41 6.49 5.57
CA ILE A 316 1.24 7.20 6.08
C ILE A 316 0.21 7.33 4.95
N THR A 317 0.65 7.75 3.77
CA THR A 317 -0.23 7.88 2.60
C THR A 317 -0.86 6.54 2.20
N GLY A 318 -0.06 5.48 2.16
CA GLY A 318 -0.52 4.12 1.87
C GLY A 318 -1.59 3.64 2.84
N PHE A 319 -1.36 3.80 4.14
CA PHE A 319 -2.32 3.45 5.19
C PHE A 319 -3.57 4.31 5.18
N VAL A 320 -3.46 5.63 4.99
CA VAL A 320 -4.62 6.53 4.86
C VAL A 320 -5.53 6.05 3.73
N ILE A 321 -4.95 5.72 2.57
CA ILE A 321 -5.72 5.22 1.44
C ILE A 321 -6.40 3.88 1.77
N LEU A 322 -5.73 2.95 2.48
CA LEU A 322 -6.33 1.70 2.93
C LEU A 322 -7.50 1.94 3.90
N PHE A 323 -7.33 2.80 4.89
CA PHE A 323 -8.41 3.16 5.83
C PHE A 323 -9.59 3.84 5.11
N LEU A 324 -9.34 4.64 4.08
CA LEU A 324 -10.43 5.22 3.27
C LEU A 324 -11.17 4.17 2.43
N VAL A 325 -10.51 3.07 2.05
CA VAL A 325 -11.17 1.91 1.42
C VAL A 325 -11.99 1.13 2.46
N THR A 326 -11.45 0.88 3.66
CA THR A 326 -12.19 0.15 4.71
C THR A 326 -13.38 0.95 5.25
N ALA A 327 -13.28 2.28 5.32
CA ALA A 327 -14.38 3.15 5.73
C ALA A 327 -15.62 3.04 4.83
N GLN A 328 -15.49 2.52 3.60
CA GLN A 328 -16.62 2.23 2.72
C GLN A 328 -17.43 1.01 3.20
N LEU A 329 -16.82 0.08 3.95
CA LEU A 329 -17.49 -1.09 4.52
C LEU A 329 -18.52 -0.73 5.59
N ALA A 330 -18.13 0.15 6.52
CA ALA A 330 -18.94 0.47 7.70
C ALA A 330 -20.27 1.13 7.34
N GLN A 331 -20.30 1.88 6.24
CA GLN A 331 -21.46 2.68 5.83
C GLN A 331 -22.52 1.87 5.08
N GLY A 332 -22.20 0.67 4.61
CA GLY A 332 -23.19 -0.24 4.01
C GLY A 332 -24.12 -0.89 5.04
N SER A 333 -23.74 -0.92 6.32
CA SER A 333 -24.54 -1.55 7.38
C SER A 333 -25.54 -0.60 8.05
N GLU A 334 -25.25 0.70 8.12
CA GLU A 334 -26.12 1.70 8.78
C GLU A 334 -27.46 1.92 8.05
N SER A 335 -27.56 1.57 6.75
CA SER A 335 -28.80 1.72 5.98
C SER A 335 -29.87 0.66 6.28
N THR A 336 -29.61 -0.27 7.21
CA THR A 336 -30.49 -1.41 7.54
C THR A 336 -31.20 -1.25 8.89
N ALA A 337 -31.11 -0.10 9.54
CA ALA A 337 -31.91 0.16 10.74
C ALA A 337 -33.39 0.22 10.34
N PRO A 338 -34.28 -0.66 10.87
CA PRO A 338 -35.69 -0.59 10.58
C PRO A 338 -36.21 0.75 11.08
N ALA A 339 -36.86 1.50 10.19
CA ALA A 339 -37.59 2.70 10.58
C ALA A 339 -38.48 2.35 11.79
N PRO A 340 -38.48 3.17 12.86
CA PRO A 340 -39.39 2.93 13.97
C PRO A 340 -40.80 2.89 13.40
N ARG A 341 -41.46 1.73 13.51
CA ARG A 341 -42.90 1.61 13.25
C ARG A 341 -43.57 2.54 14.26
N THR A 342 -43.88 3.76 13.84
CA THR A 342 -44.88 4.57 14.52
C THR A 342 -46.15 3.74 14.52
N ALA A 343 -46.48 3.24 15.70
CA ALA A 343 -47.68 2.48 15.96
C ALA A 343 -48.90 3.40 15.75
N GLU A 344 -49.39 3.50 14.52
CA GLU A 344 -50.78 3.87 14.25
C GLU A 344 -51.66 2.65 14.53
N SER A 345 -51.77 2.34 15.82
CA SER A 345 -52.84 1.53 16.41
C SER A 345 -53.36 2.32 17.59
N ARG A 346 -54.14 3.37 17.28
CA ARG A 346 -55.12 4.02 18.17
C ARG A 346 -55.89 5.09 17.40
N ALA A 347 -56.77 4.64 16.52
CA ALA A 347 -57.97 5.38 16.11
C ALA A 347 -59.02 4.36 15.61
N ALA A 348 -59.42 3.48 16.52
CA ALA A 348 -60.74 2.87 16.51
C ALA A 348 -61.33 3.17 17.89
N GLN A 349 -61.94 4.35 18.00
CA GLN A 349 -63.00 4.71 18.95
C GLN A 349 -63.82 5.82 18.28
#